data_AF-A0A538P867-F1
#
_entry.id   AF-A0A538P867-F1
#
_cell.length_a   1.000
_cell.length_b   1.000
_cell.length_c   1.000
_cell.angle_alpha   90.00
_cell.angle_beta   90.00
_cell.angle_gamma   90.00
#
_symmetry.space_group_name_H-M   'P 1'
#
loop_
_entity.id
_entity.type
_entity.pdbx_description
1 polymer ?
#
loop_
_entity_poly.entity_id
_entity_poly.type
_entity_poly.pdbx_seq_one_letter_code
_entity_poly.pdbx_strand_id
1 'polypeptide(L)'
;MSSPATESTRMIELLAWVEVNKKKLLIGAAIGAVAIGAWSIYGWHRNQAEAEANAALFKVDAPGTGPENTPGPSAETFLQVAARYPGTSAGGRALLFAADALFRAGKFGEAKTQFENFLRDYAEHPLAATAAFGVGACLDAMNKTNEALVAYQDVLTRHGTSAVAAQAKLGLARLYETQNTPAQALKLYDEVARLGAQSGWATEAAMQRDRLVSRHPELAKTNAPAAVAAEVVTNAPVADASKLAPTNLATGGQSNPK
;
A
#
# COMPACT_ATOMS: atom_id res chain seq x y z
N MET A 1 -32.61 -31.37 29.46
CA MET A 1 -33.47 -31.89 28.38
C MET A 1 -34.69 -31.02 28.29
N SER A 2 -34.92 -30.31 27.18
CA SER A 2 -36.17 -29.59 26.94
C SER A 2 -37.24 -30.59 26.51
N SER A 3 -38.43 -30.52 27.09
CA SER A 3 -39.54 -31.42 26.70
C SER A 3 -40.17 -30.94 25.40
N PRO A 4 -40.55 -31.82 24.44
CA PRO A 4 -41.17 -31.41 23.18
C PRO A 4 -42.45 -30.58 23.37
N ALA A 5 -43.19 -30.81 24.46
CA ALA A 5 -44.35 -30.00 24.82
C ALA A 5 -44.02 -28.50 24.97
N THR A 6 -42.81 -28.16 25.45
CA THR A 6 -42.37 -26.77 25.62
C THR A 6 -42.10 -26.07 24.28
N GLU A 7 -41.65 -26.80 23.25
CA GLU A 7 -41.54 -26.25 21.90
C GLU A 7 -42.92 -26.07 21.26
N SER A 8 -43.83 -27.04 21.42
CA SER A 8 -45.21 -26.93 20.94
C SER A 8 -45.93 -25.71 21.52
N THR A 9 -45.82 -25.44 22.83
CA THR A 9 -46.41 -24.26 23.46
C THR A 9 -45.85 -22.95 22.87
N ARG A 10 -44.52 -22.82 22.77
CA ARG A 10 -43.86 -21.64 22.18
C ARG A 10 -44.29 -21.39 20.73
N MET A 11 -44.51 -22.47 19.96
CA MET A 11 -44.96 -22.39 18.58
C MET A 11 -46.40 -21.86 18.48
N ILE A 12 -47.29 -22.32 19.38
CA ILE A 12 -48.68 -21.83 19.47
C ILE A 12 -48.72 -20.36 19.93
N GLU A 13 -47.92 -19.99 20.94
CA GLU A 13 -47.78 -18.60 21.41
C GLU A 13 -47.29 -17.67 20.28
N LEU A 14 -46.29 -18.11 19.51
CA LEU A 14 -45.76 -17.35 18.37
C LEU A 14 -46.80 -17.20 17.25
N LEU A 15 -47.56 -18.26 16.93
CA LEU A 15 -48.64 -18.18 15.93
C LEU A 15 -49.77 -17.24 16.37
N ALA A 16 -50.19 -17.30 17.65
CA ALA A 16 -51.19 -16.39 18.21
C ALA A 16 -50.70 -14.92 18.18
N TRP A 17 -49.43 -14.68 18.54
CA TRP A 17 -48.81 -13.37 18.47
C TRP A 17 -48.70 -12.85 17.02
N VAL A 18 -48.35 -13.71 16.06
CA VAL A 18 -48.30 -13.36 14.63
C VAL A 18 -49.68 -12.97 14.11
N GLU A 19 -50.74 -13.69 14.48
CA GLU A 19 -52.09 -13.36 14.01
C GLU A 19 -52.60 -12.03 14.61
N VAL A 20 -52.32 -11.76 15.89
CA VAL A 20 -52.62 -10.47 16.53
C VAL A 20 -51.81 -9.32 15.92
N ASN A 21 -50.52 -9.54 15.61
CA ASN A 21 -49.63 -8.50 15.07
C ASN A 21 -49.58 -8.44 13.54
N LYS A 22 -50.39 -9.23 12.82
CA LYS A 22 -50.36 -9.43 11.36
C LYS A 22 -50.31 -8.14 10.55
N LYS A 23 -51.09 -7.12 10.92
CA LYS A 23 -51.05 -5.79 10.28
C LYS A 23 -49.73 -5.06 10.49
N LYS A 24 -49.13 -5.12 11.70
CA LYS A 24 -47.82 -4.52 12.00
C LYS A 24 -46.70 -5.25 11.27
N LEU A 25 -46.79 -6.59 11.17
CA LEU A 25 -45.83 -7.42 10.42
C LEU A 25 -45.89 -7.12 8.91
N LEU A 26 -47.08 -6.96 8.33
CA LEU A 26 -47.24 -6.54 6.93
C LEU A 26 -46.67 -5.15 6.65
N ILE A 27 -46.89 -4.18 7.56
CA ILE A 27 -46.31 -2.83 7.45
C ILE A 27 -44.77 -2.90 7.55
N GLY A 28 -44.23 -3.66 8.50
CA GLY A 28 -42.78 -3.87 8.64
C GLY A 28 -42.16 -4.55 7.42
N ALA A 29 -42.81 -5.56 6.85
CA ALA A 29 -42.38 -6.23 5.64
C ALA A 29 -42.42 -5.30 4.41
N ALA A 30 -43.45 -4.45 4.29
CA ALA A 30 -43.53 -3.45 3.21
C ALA A 30 -42.42 -2.39 3.32
N ILE A 31 -42.14 -1.88 4.53
CA ILE A 31 -41.01 -0.97 4.78
C ILE A 31 -39.68 -1.63 4.45
N GLY A 32 -39.49 -2.89 4.86
CA GLY A 32 -38.30 -3.69 4.52
C GLY A 32 -38.12 -3.88 3.01
N ALA A 33 -39.19 -4.21 2.28
CA ALA A 33 -39.16 -4.35 0.83
C ALA A 33 -38.82 -3.03 0.11
N VAL A 34 -39.37 -1.90 0.57
CA VAL A 34 -39.02 -0.56 0.04
C VAL A 34 -37.55 -0.21 0.33
N ALA A 35 -37.05 -0.50 1.54
CA ALA A 35 -35.65 -0.27 1.90
C ALA A 35 -34.67 -1.12 1.06
N ILE A 36 -34.98 -2.40 0.85
CA ILE A 36 -34.20 -3.31 -0.01
C ILE A 36 -34.25 -2.86 -1.47
N GLY A 37 -35.42 -2.43 -1.96
CA GLY A 37 -35.59 -1.87 -3.30
C GLY A 37 -34.74 -0.62 -3.51
N ALA A 38 -34.81 0.34 -2.59
CA ALA A 38 -34.01 1.56 -2.62
C ALA A 38 -32.51 1.28 -2.56
N TRP A 39 -32.07 0.33 -1.72
CA TRP A 39 -30.65 -0.07 -1.64
C TRP A 39 -30.17 -0.76 -2.92
N SER A 40 -30.99 -1.62 -3.52
CA SER A 40 -30.69 -2.27 -4.80
C SER A 40 -30.59 -1.26 -5.96
N ILE A 41 -31.51 -0.29 -6.02
CA ILE A 41 -31.50 0.80 -7.01
C ILE A 41 -30.26 1.69 -6.83
N TYR A 42 -29.91 2.03 -5.59
CA TYR A 42 -28.71 2.81 -5.26
C TYR A 42 -27.42 2.06 -5.68
N GLY A 43 -27.32 0.77 -5.37
CA GLY A 43 -26.19 -0.07 -5.77
C GLY A 43 -26.07 -0.21 -7.29
N TRP A 44 -27.19 -0.37 -8.00
CA TRP A 44 -27.24 -0.43 -9.46
C TRP A 44 -26.78 0.88 -10.09
N HIS A 45 -27.29 2.03 -9.64
CA HIS A 45 -26.84 3.34 -10.13
C HIS A 45 -25.37 3.61 -9.83
N ARG A 46 -24.85 3.21 -8.66
CA ARG A 46 -23.42 3.37 -8.34
C ARG A 46 -22.54 2.51 -9.27
N ASN A 47 -22.97 1.29 -9.56
CA ASN A 47 -22.25 0.39 -10.48
C ASN A 47 -22.31 0.89 -11.94
N GLN A 48 -23.43 1.48 -12.37
CA GLN A 48 -23.53 2.14 -13.67
C GLN A 48 -22.63 3.38 -13.76
N ALA A 49 -22.63 4.24 -12.74
CA ALA A 49 -21.77 5.42 -12.68
C ALA A 49 -20.28 5.04 -12.76
N GLU A 50 -19.86 3.97 -12.09
CA GLU A 50 -18.50 3.44 -12.20
C GLU A 50 -18.18 2.94 -13.63
N ALA A 51 -19.10 2.24 -14.28
CA ALA A 51 -18.92 1.78 -15.66
C ALA A 51 -18.84 2.94 -16.67
N GLU A 52 -19.71 3.95 -16.54
CA GLU A 52 -19.66 5.17 -17.36
C GLU A 52 -18.39 5.99 -17.10
N ALA A 53 -17.93 6.08 -15.85
CA ALA A 53 -16.70 6.76 -15.48
C ALA A 53 -15.46 6.08 -16.08
N ASN A 54 -15.38 4.74 -16.03
CA ASN A 54 -14.29 4.00 -16.68
C ASN A 54 -14.35 4.16 -18.21
N ALA A 55 -15.54 4.12 -18.82
CA ALA A 55 -15.70 4.33 -20.26
C ALA A 55 -15.41 5.77 -20.70
N ALA A 56 -15.60 6.76 -19.83
CA ALA A 56 -15.19 8.15 -20.06
C ALA A 56 -13.68 8.32 -19.91
N LEU A 57 -13.08 7.79 -18.83
CA LEU A 57 -11.64 7.85 -18.60
C LEU A 57 -10.86 7.17 -19.73
N PHE A 58 -11.30 6.00 -20.20
CA PHE A 58 -10.67 5.28 -21.31
C PHE A 58 -10.67 6.09 -22.63
N LYS A 59 -11.68 6.93 -22.88
CA LYS A 59 -11.71 7.82 -24.07
C LYS A 59 -10.71 8.98 -23.99
N VAL A 60 -10.27 9.34 -22.78
CA VAL A 60 -9.23 10.35 -22.56
C VAL A 60 -7.86 9.69 -22.61
N ASP A 61 -7.69 8.58 -21.88
CA ASP A 61 -6.42 7.87 -21.66
C ASP A 61 -6.05 6.87 -22.78
N ALA A 62 -6.69 6.94 -23.95
CA ALA A 62 -6.59 5.92 -25.01
C ALA A 62 -5.17 5.88 -25.63
N PRO A 63 -4.38 4.80 -25.42
CA PRO A 63 -3.04 4.72 -26.00
C PRO A 63 -3.13 4.47 -27.52
N GLY A 64 -2.47 5.32 -28.30
CA GLY A 64 -2.34 5.15 -29.76
C GLY A 64 -3.43 5.80 -30.63
N THR A 65 -4.30 6.65 -30.08
CA THR A 65 -5.31 7.39 -30.89
C THR A 65 -4.84 8.73 -31.45
N GLY A 66 -3.61 9.16 -31.15
CA GLY A 66 -2.95 10.32 -31.75
C GLY A 66 -1.69 9.92 -32.52
N PRO A 67 -1.19 10.75 -33.46
CA PRO A 67 0.10 10.53 -34.10
C PRO A 67 1.22 10.60 -33.04
N GLU A 68 2.34 9.91 -33.27
CA GLU A 68 3.41 9.64 -32.26
C GLU A 68 4.05 10.86 -31.56
N ASN A 69 3.70 12.10 -31.94
CA ASN A 69 4.22 13.33 -31.36
C ASN A 69 3.14 14.28 -30.79
N THR A 70 1.86 13.88 -30.69
CA THR A 70 0.89 14.68 -29.91
C THR A 70 1.17 14.59 -28.41
N PRO A 71 1.13 15.71 -27.66
CA PRO A 71 1.12 15.68 -26.21
C PRO A 71 0.00 14.78 -25.66
N GLY A 72 0.25 14.14 -24.52
CA GLY A 72 -0.76 13.36 -23.81
C GLY A 72 -1.96 14.19 -23.35
N PRO A 73 -3.03 13.56 -22.86
CA PRO A 73 -4.29 14.24 -22.59
C PRO A 73 -4.14 15.33 -21.53
N SER A 74 -4.81 16.47 -21.74
CA SER A 74 -4.65 17.63 -20.86
C SER A 74 -5.27 17.40 -19.49
N ALA A 75 -4.74 18.06 -18.46
CA ALA A 75 -5.25 17.97 -17.11
C ALA A 75 -6.73 18.36 -17.02
N GLU A 76 -7.15 19.39 -17.77
CA GLU A 76 -8.52 19.89 -17.85
C GLU A 76 -9.48 18.83 -18.41
N THR A 77 -9.00 17.94 -19.28
CA THR A 77 -9.79 16.84 -19.85
C THR A 77 -10.02 15.74 -18.79
N PHE A 78 -8.99 15.41 -18.01
CA PHE A 78 -9.13 14.51 -16.87
C PHE A 78 -9.98 15.10 -15.74
N LEU A 79 -9.85 16.40 -15.43
CA LEU A 79 -10.67 17.10 -14.44
C LEU A 79 -12.17 17.08 -14.80
N GLN A 80 -12.51 17.17 -16.09
CA GLN A 80 -13.91 17.03 -16.54
C GLN A 80 -14.48 15.63 -16.25
N VAL A 81 -13.68 14.56 -16.39
CA VAL A 81 -14.10 13.21 -16.02
C VAL A 81 -14.25 13.08 -14.51
N ALA A 82 -13.29 13.58 -13.73
CA ALA A 82 -13.35 13.57 -12.26
C ALA A 82 -14.57 14.33 -11.71
N ALA A 83 -14.86 15.52 -12.25
CA ALA A 83 -15.99 16.35 -11.86
C ALA A 83 -17.35 15.78 -12.29
N ARG A 84 -17.39 15.00 -13.38
CA ARG A 84 -18.63 14.34 -13.86
C ARG A 84 -18.98 13.07 -13.08
N TYR A 85 -17.99 12.36 -12.53
CA TYR A 85 -18.20 11.09 -11.82
C TYR A 85 -17.58 11.06 -10.40
N PRO A 86 -17.92 12.03 -9.52
CA PRO A 86 -17.36 12.07 -8.16
C PRO A 86 -17.75 10.82 -7.35
N GLY A 87 -16.83 10.33 -6.52
CA GLY A 87 -17.05 9.15 -5.66
C GLY A 87 -16.97 7.79 -6.38
N THR A 88 -16.63 7.79 -7.67
CA THR A 88 -16.25 6.58 -8.44
C THR A 88 -14.74 6.38 -8.42
N SER A 89 -14.28 5.13 -8.52
CA SER A 89 -12.86 4.77 -8.62
C SER A 89 -12.23 5.38 -9.88
N ALA A 90 -12.91 5.32 -11.03
CA ALA A 90 -12.46 6.01 -12.23
C ALA A 90 -12.45 7.55 -12.11
N GLY A 91 -13.38 8.16 -11.37
CA GLY A 91 -13.35 9.60 -11.06
C GLY A 91 -12.13 9.98 -10.20
N GLY A 92 -11.78 9.15 -9.22
CA GLY A 92 -10.53 9.28 -8.46
C GLY A 92 -9.30 9.14 -9.34
N ARG A 93 -9.22 8.07 -10.17
CA ARG A 93 -8.12 7.87 -11.14
C ARG A 93 -7.97 9.07 -12.10
N ALA A 94 -9.06 9.62 -12.59
CA ALA A 94 -9.04 10.83 -13.42
C ALA A 94 -8.46 12.03 -12.67
N LEU A 95 -8.84 12.25 -11.41
CA LEU A 95 -8.28 13.32 -10.58
C LEU A 95 -6.76 13.15 -10.34
N LEU A 96 -6.29 11.91 -10.16
CA LEU A 96 -4.86 11.59 -10.06
C LEU A 96 -4.12 11.88 -11.37
N PHE A 97 -4.68 11.48 -12.51
CA PHE A 97 -4.09 11.71 -13.84
C PHE A 97 -4.08 13.20 -14.20
N ALA A 98 -5.08 13.97 -13.77
CA ALA A 98 -5.06 15.43 -13.85
C ALA A 98 -3.91 16.03 -13.04
N ALA A 99 -3.72 15.60 -11.78
CA ALA A 99 -2.64 16.09 -10.91
C ALA A 99 -1.25 15.78 -11.49
N ASP A 100 -1.07 14.57 -12.02
CA ASP A 100 0.15 14.11 -12.69
C ASP A 100 0.41 14.85 -14.03
N ALA A 101 -0.63 15.15 -14.81
CA ALA A 101 -0.52 16.01 -15.99
C ALA A 101 -0.14 17.46 -15.65
N LEU A 102 -0.70 18.03 -14.57
CA LEU A 102 -0.31 19.35 -14.05
C LEU A 102 1.15 19.35 -13.57
N PHE A 103 1.60 18.26 -12.93
CA PHE A 103 2.99 18.11 -12.49
C PHE A 103 3.95 18.10 -13.70
N ARG A 104 3.66 17.30 -14.73
CA ARG A 104 4.44 17.30 -15.99
C ARG A 104 4.44 18.66 -16.70
N ALA A 105 3.37 19.44 -16.57
CA ALA A 105 3.28 20.80 -17.10
C ALA A 105 4.00 21.86 -16.25
N GLY A 106 4.71 21.47 -15.18
CA GLY A 106 5.39 22.40 -14.26
C GLY A 106 4.44 23.18 -13.32
N LYS A 107 3.14 22.90 -13.36
CA LYS A 107 2.09 23.58 -12.58
C LYS A 107 2.00 22.99 -11.16
N PHE A 108 3.13 22.94 -10.44
CA PHE A 108 3.27 22.19 -9.19
C PHE A 108 2.27 22.59 -8.08
N GLY A 109 1.86 23.85 -8.02
CA GLY A 109 0.82 24.31 -7.08
C GLY A 109 -0.58 23.79 -7.41
N GLU A 110 -0.97 23.79 -8.68
CA GLU A 110 -2.23 23.20 -9.15
C GLU A 110 -2.20 21.68 -8.96
N ALA A 111 -1.09 21.03 -9.33
CA ALA A 111 -0.87 19.59 -9.16
C ALA A 111 -1.02 19.16 -7.70
N LYS A 112 -0.32 19.84 -6.77
CA LYS A 112 -0.44 19.62 -5.32
C LYS A 112 -1.90 19.68 -4.87
N THR A 113 -2.63 20.71 -5.29
CA THR A 113 -4.04 20.91 -4.92
C THR A 113 -4.92 19.74 -5.38
N GLN A 114 -4.68 19.18 -6.57
CA GLN A 114 -5.45 18.03 -7.05
C GLN A 114 -5.06 16.71 -6.38
N PHE A 115 -3.77 16.51 -6.02
CA PHE A 115 -3.37 15.40 -5.16
C PHE A 115 -3.97 15.49 -3.74
N GLU A 116 -4.08 16.69 -3.16
CA GLU A 116 -4.73 16.90 -1.86
C GLU A 116 -6.26 16.71 -1.93
N ASN A 117 -6.91 17.15 -3.01
CA ASN A 117 -8.32 16.81 -3.28
C ASN A 117 -8.52 15.30 -3.38
N PHE A 118 -7.61 14.58 -4.07
CA PHE A 118 -7.65 13.11 -4.12
C PHE A 118 -7.59 12.50 -2.72
N LEU A 119 -6.63 12.94 -1.89
CA LEU A 119 -6.44 12.40 -0.54
C LEU A 119 -7.63 12.68 0.39
N ARG A 120 -8.34 13.81 0.20
CA ARG A 120 -9.56 14.14 0.93
C ARG A 120 -10.75 13.29 0.50
N ASP A 121 -10.99 13.18 -0.81
CA ASP A 121 -12.23 12.64 -1.36
C ASP A 121 -12.15 11.13 -1.67
N TYR A 122 -10.93 10.58 -1.76
CA TYR A 122 -10.63 9.20 -2.16
C TYR A 122 -9.56 8.54 -1.27
N ALA A 123 -9.56 8.83 0.04
CA ALA A 123 -8.58 8.32 1.01
C ALA A 123 -8.38 6.78 0.97
N GLU A 124 -9.47 6.02 0.83
CA GLU A 124 -9.47 4.55 0.78
C GLU A 124 -9.13 3.97 -0.62
N HIS A 125 -8.85 4.81 -1.62
CA HIS A 125 -8.56 4.36 -2.98
C HIS A 125 -7.16 3.72 -3.04
N PRO A 126 -6.96 2.62 -3.80
CA PRO A 126 -5.66 1.96 -4.00
C PRO A 126 -4.50 2.83 -4.57
N LEU A 127 -4.73 4.12 -4.82
CA LEU A 127 -3.74 5.07 -5.33
C LEU A 127 -3.52 6.27 -4.38
N ALA A 128 -4.10 6.25 -3.17
CA ALA A 128 -3.87 7.28 -2.15
C ALA A 128 -2.38 7.42 -1.80
N ALA A 129 -1.64 6.31 -1.73
CA ALA A 129 -0.19 6.33 -1.59
C ALA A 129 0.50 7.13 -2.73
N THR A 130 0.07 6.94 -3.98
CA THR A 130 0.57 7.66 -5.15
C THR A 130 0.22 9.15 -5.09
N ALA A 131 -0.97 9.51 -4.62
CA ALA A 131 -1.36 10.91 -4.41
C ALA A 131 -0.52 11.57 -3.30
N ALA A 132 -0.28 10.89 -2.18
CA ALA A 132 0.56 11.38 -1.08
C ALA A 132 2.03 11.56 -1.53
N PHE A 133 2.55 10.63 -2.33
CA PHE A 133 3.85 10.82 -3.00
C PHE A 133 3.83 12.03 -3.95
N GLY A 134 2.75 12.21 -4.72
CA GLY A 134 2.53 13.36 -5.59
C GLY A 134 2.57 14.70 -4.85
N VAL A 135 1.96 14.80 -3.66
CA VAL A 135 2.07 15.99 -2.79
C VAL A 135 3.53 16.26 -2.43
N GLY A 136 4.28 15.24 -2.00
CA GLY A 136 5.72 15.36 -1.70
C GLY A 136 6.54 15.83 -2.89
N ALA A 137 6.34 15.22 -4.06
CA ALA A 137 7.02 15.58 -5.30
C ALA A 137 6.70 17.02 -5.76
N CYS A 138 5.45 17.48 -5.58
CA CYS A 138 5.09 18.86 -5.86
C CYS A 138 5.78 19.85 -4.93
N LEU A 139 5.89 19.53 -3.63
CA LEU A 139 6.58 20.36 -2.64
C LEU A 139 8.09 20.44 -2.91
N ASP A 140 8.70 19.30 -3.26
CA ASP A 140 10.09 19.15 -3.68
C ASP A 140 10.39 20.03 -4.90
N ALA A 141 9.59 19.91 -5.97
CA ALA A 141 9.69 20.73 -7.18
C ALA A 141 9.42 22.24 -6.94
N MET A 142 8.65 22.60 -5.90
CA MET A 142 8.47 23.98 -5.44
C MET A 142 9.60 24.48 -4.52
N ASN A 143 10.68 23.72 -4.34
CA ASN A 143 11.80 24.01 -3.41
C ASN A 143 11.36 24.17 -1.94
N LYS A 144 10.20 23.61 -1.57
CA LYS A 144 9.66 23.62 -0.20
C LYS A 144 10.23 22.46 0.61
N THR A 145 11.57 22.38 0.69
CA THR A 145 12.36 21.27 1.27
C THR A 145 11.79 20.71 2.57
N ASN A 146 11.46 21.58 3.54
CA ASN A 146 10.97 21.16 4.85
C ASN A 146 9.55 20.56 4.80
N GLU A 147 8.68 21.05 3.92
CA GLU A 147 7.34 20.50 3.70
C GLU A 147 7.44 19.16 2.93
N ALA A 148 8.34 19.08 1.96
CA ALA A 148 8.60 17.89 1.16
C ALA A 148 9.20 16.73 1.99
N LEU A 149 10.12 17.03 2.93
CA LEU A 149 10.60 16.08 3.94
C LEU A 149 9.45 15.40 4.68
N VAL A 150 8.55 16.21 5.24
CA VAL A 150 7.42 15.74 6.05
C VAL A 150 6.46 14.93 5.19
N ALA A 151 6.15 15.39 3.96
CA ALA A 151 5.28 14.67 3.04
C ALA A 151 5.85 13.29 2.64
N TYR A 152 7.13 13.20 2.24
CA TYR A 152 7.74 11.91 1.91
C TYR A 152 7.85 10.99 3.13
N GLN A 153 8.19 11.53 4.31
CA GLN A 153 8.26 10.74 5.55
C GLN A 153 6.86 10.21 5.97
N ASP A 154 5.79 10.96 5.71
CA ASP A 154 4.42 10.53 5.95
C ASP A 154 4.01 9.38 5.00
N VAL A 155 4.36 9.46 3.70
CA VAL A 155 4.19 8.35 2.73
C VAL A 155 4.89 7.08 3.22
N LEU A 156 6.12 7.19 3.74
CA LEU A 156 6.83 6.02 4.28
C LEU A 156 6.22 5.47 5.58
N THR A 157 5.56 6.31 6.36
CA THR A 157 4.93 5.93 7.63
C THR A 157 3.56 5.27 7.42
N ARG A 158 2.73 5.81 6.51
CA ARG A 158 1.36 5.32 6.23
C ARG A 158 1.30 4.28 5.10
N HIS A 159 2.26 4.33 4.18
CA HIS A 159 2.24 3.55 2.94
C HIS A 159 3.60 2.91 2.62
N GLY A 160 4.42 2.60 3.63
CA GLY A 160 5.80 2.09 3.48
C GLY A 160 5.96 0.77 2.74
N THR A 161 4.87 0.03 2.48
CA THR A 161 4.83 -1.19 1.66
C THR A 161 4.26 -0.97 0.24
N SER A 162 3.85 0.24 -0.10
CA SER A 162 3.29 0.58 -1.41
C SER A 162 4.36 0.66 -2.51
N ALA A 163 3.94 0.55 -3.78
CA ALA A 163 4.84 0.64 -4.93
C ALA A 163 5.66 1.96 -4.97
N VAL A 164 5.08 3.06 -4.49
CA VAL A 164 5.75 4.38 -4.45
C VAL A 164 6.69 4.56 -3.25
N ALA A 165 6.75 3.62 -2.31
CA ALA A 165 7.62 3.74 -1.13
C ALA A 165 9.11 3.83 -1.51
N ALA A 166 9.54 3.13 -2.56
CA ALA A 166 10.91 3.25 -3.09
C ALA A 166 11.19 4.66 -3.64
N GLN A 167 10.24 5.25 -4.34
CA GLN A 167 10.33 6.61 -4.89
C GLN A 167 10.33 7.68 -3.78
N ALA A 168 9.48 7.50 -2.75
CA ALA A 168 9.47 8.37 -1.58
C ALA A 168 10.79 8.30 -0.78
N LYS A 169 11.41 7.12 -0.64
CA LYS A 169 12.77 7.00 -0.07
C LYS A 169 13.82 7.71 -0.91
N LEU A 170 13.76 7.61 -2.24
CA LEU A 170 14.68 8.30 -3.16
C LEU A 170 14.55 9.83 -3.09
N GLY A 171 13.32 10.36 -3.06
CA GLY A 171 13.07 11.80 -2.86
C GLY A 171 13.59 12.27 -1.50
N LEU A 172 13.20 11.57 -0.42
CA LEU A 172 13.65 11.87 0.95
C LEU A 172 15.18 11.83 1.10
N ALA A 173 15.86 10.89 0.44
CA ALA A 173 17.33 10.82 0.42
C ALA A 173 17.97 12.06 -0.24
N ARG A 174 17.44 12.51 -1.38
CA ARG A 174 17.91 13.73 -2.07
C ARG A 174 17.75 14.97 -1.19
N LEU A 175 16.63 15.08 -0.47
CA LEU A 175 16.40 16.19 0.46
C LEU A 175 17.36 16.16 1.67
N TYR A 176 17.81 14.99 2.12
CA TYR A 176 18.87 14.90 3.14
C TYR A 176 20.27 15.24 2.58
N GLU A 177 20.55 14.98 1.30
CA GLU A 177 21.76 15.53 0.66
C GLU A 177 21.75 17.06 0.62
N THR A 178 20.64 17.69 0.22
CA THR A 178 20.56 19.16 0.14
C THR A 178 20.60 19.85 1.50
N GLN A 179 20.26 19.14 2.58
CA GLN A 179 20.39 19.60 3.97
C GLN A 179 21.72 19.24 4.64
N ASN A 180 22.68 18.71 3.88
CA ASN A 180 24.01 18.32 4.38
C ASN A 180 23.93 17.28 5.53
N THR A 181 22.97 16.35 5.48
CA THR A 181 22.89 15.17 6.38
C THR A 181 23.13 13.86 5.61
N PRO A 182 24.28 13.71 4.90
CA PRO A 182 24.48 12.63 3.93
C PRO A 182 24.45 11.22 4.53
N ALA A 183 24.68 11.05 5.84
CA ALA A 183 24.49 9.77 6.53
C ALA A 183 23.03 9.26 6.49
N GLN A 184 22.04 10.17 6.54
CA GLN A 184 20.61 9.81 6.45
C GLN A 184 20.23 9.46 5.01
N ALA A 185 20.72 10.23 4.04
CA ALA A 185 20.56 9.95 2.61
C ALA A 185 21.15 8.58 2.25
N LEU A 186 22.38 8.29 2.72
CA LEU A 186 23.07 7.05 2.43
C LEU A 186 22.28 5.83 2.90
N LYS A 187 21.75 5.84 4.14
CA LYS A 187 20.90 4.77 4.67
C LYS A 187 19.68 4.48 3.79
N LEU A 188 18.99 5.53 3.32
CA LEU A 188 17.81 5.39 2.47
C LEU A 188 18.15 4.84 1.08
N TYR A 189 19.25 5.28 0.46
CA TYR A 189 19.73 4.68 -0.78
C TYR A 189 20.12 3.21 -0.59
N ASP A 190 20.79 2.87 0.52
CA ASP A 190 21.12 1.50 0.92
C ASP A 190 19.85 0.61 1.06
N GLU A 191 18.77 1.15 1.64
CA GLU A 191 17.48 0.45 1.77
C GLU A 191 16.78 0.21 0.42
N VAL A 192 16.88 1.15 -0.54
CA VAL A 192 16.26 1.00 -1.88
C VAL A 192 17.12 0.10 -2.79
N ALA A 193 18.46 0.19 -2.71
CA ALA A 193 19.37 -0.68 -3.46
C ALA A 193 19.20 -2.16 -3.08
N ARG A 194 18.86 -2.46 -1.82
CA ARG A 194 18.54 -3.82 -1.33
C ARG A 194 17.28 -4.44 -1.96
N LEU A 195 16.46 -3.68 -2.68
CA LEU A 195 15.34 -4.24 -3.46
C LEU A 195 15.79 -5.06 -4.69
N GLY A 196 17.08 -4.97 -5.05
CA GLY A 196 17.70 -5.75 -6.12
C GLY A 196 17.50 -5.15 -7.52
N ALA A 197 18.47 -5.41 -8.42
CA ALA A 197 18.61 -4.74 -9.72
C ALA A 197 17.46 -4.95 -10.72
N GLN A 198 16.47 -5.80 -10.42
CA GLN A 198 15.22 -5.91 -11.18
C GLN A 198 14.26 -4.74 -10.92
N SER A 199 14.47 -3.99 -9.83
CA SER A 199 13.78 -2.72 -9.57
C SER A 199 14.61 -1.57 -10.14
N GLY A 200 14.05 -0.78 -11.06
CA GLY A 200 14.73 0.41 -11.61
C GLY A 200 15.16 1.40 -10.54
N TRP A 201 14.38 1.51 -9.46
CA TRP A 201 14.70 2.33 -8.28
C TRP A 201 15.94 1.84 -7.53
N ALA A 202 16.22 0.53 -7.51
CA ALA A 202 17.39 -0.03 -6.84
C ALA A 202 18.69 0.33 -7.58
N THR A 203 18.66 0.29 -8.92
CA THR A 203 19.79 0.72 -9.77
C THR A 203 20.04 2.22 -9.61
N GLU A 204 19.00 3.05 -9.62
CA GLU A 204 19.14 4.49 -9.35
C GLU A 204 19.68 4.77 -7.94
N ALA A 205 19.18 4.04 -6.93
CA ALA A 205 19.66 4.16 -5.55
C ALA A 205 21.14 3.80 -5.42
N ALA A 206 21.59 2.71 -6.04
CA ALA A 206 23.00 2.32 -6.06
C ALA A 206 23.90 3.40 -6.72
N MET A 207 23.45 4.00 -7.83
CA MET A 207 24.20 5.07 -8.49
C MET A 207 24.31 6.33 -7.61
N GLN A 208 23.24 6.76 -6.94
CA GLN A 208 23.31 7.94 -6.05
C GLN A 208 24.09 7.63 -4.76
N ARG A 209 23.93 6.42 -4.19
CA ARG A 209 24.74 5.89 -3.07
C ARG A 209 26.23 5.99 -3.35
N ASP A 210 26.68 5.47 -4.47
CA ASP A 210 28.12 5.40 -4.77
C ASP A 210 28.68 6.78 -5.14
N ARG A 211 27.88 7.64 -5.77
CA ARG A 211 28.17 9.07 -5.97
C ARG A 211 28.23 9.85 -4.64
N LEU A 212 27.43 9.47 -3.65
CA LEU A 212 27.43 10.07 -2.31
C LEU A 212 28.68 9.63 -1.53
N VAL A 213 28.98 8.33 -1.50
CA VAL A 213 30.20 7.78 -0.88
C VAL A 213 31.48 8.32 -1.53
N SER A 214 31.49 8.55 -2.84
CA SER A 214 32.65 9.15 -3.54
C SER A 214 32.90 10.62 -3.16
N ARG A 215 31.85 11.35 -2.74
CA ARG A 215 31.98 12.70 -2.15
C ARG A 215 32.29 12.67 -0.65
N HIS A 216 31.87 11.59 0.03
CA HIS A 216 31.95 11.41 1.48
C HIS A 216 32.54 10.04 1.87
N PRO A 217 33.85 9.79 1.62
CA PRO A 217 34.49 8.50 1.90
C PRO A 217 34.49 8.11 3.38
N GLU A 218 34.28 9.07 4.29
CA GLU A 218 34.06 8.84 5.72
C GLU A 218 32.82 7.95 5.97
N LEU A 219 31.76 8.11 5.18
CA LEU A 219 30.50 7.39 5.38
C LEU A 219 30.60 5.90 5.00
N ALA A 220 31.52 5.53 4.10
CA ALA A 220 31.79 4.12 3.78
C ALA A 220 32.23 3.32 5.00
N LYS A 221 32.90 3.96 5.97
CA LYS A 221 33.42 3.32 7.19
C LYS A 221 32.34 3.16 8.26
N THR A 222 31.39 4.10 8.32
CA THR A 222 30.29 4.09 9.32
C THR A 222 29.03 3.38 8.83
N ASN A 223 28.81 3.32 7.51
CA ASN A 223 27.70 2.62 6.87
C ASN A 223 28.24 1.47 5.98
N ALA A 224 29.31 0.80 6.42
CA ALA A 224 29.58 -0.55 5.95
C ALA A 224 28.40 -1.43 6.40
N PRO A 225 27.67 -2.12 5.50
CA PRO A 225 26.71 -3.12 5.96
C PRO A 225 27.48 -4.14 6.80
N ALA A 226 26.95 -4.50 7.98
CA ALA A 226 27.59 -5.47 8.87
C ALA A 226 27.88 -6.74 8.08
N ALA A 227 29.15 -6.94 7.72
CA ALA A 227 29.52 -7.91 6.71
C ALA A 227 29.16 -9.30 7.21
N VAL A 228 28.60 -10.12 6.32
CA VAL A 228 28.31 -11.52 6.57
C VAL A 228 29.52 -12.19 7.23
N ALA A 229 29.37 -12.57 8.50
CA ALA A 229 30.33 -13.35 9.26
C ALA A 229 30.30 -14.83 8.78
N ALA A 230 30.45 -15.00 7.47
CA ALA A 230 30.53 -16.24 6.73
C ALA A 230 31.96 -16.47 6.23
N GLU A 231 32.96 -15.92 6.94
CA GLU A 231 34.35 -16.36 6.83
C GLU A 231 34.49 -17.77 7.40
N VAL A 232 34.19 -18.74 6.54
CA VAL A 232 35.06 -19.90 6.28
C VAL A 232 35.73 -20.50 7.53
N VAL A 233 34.97 -21.28 8.30
CA VAL A 233 35.56 -22.41 9.02
C VAL A 233 35.59 -23.59 8.05
N THR A 234 36.77 -23.89 7.51
CA THR A 234 36.97 -24.98 6.52
C THR A 234 36.71 -26.35 7.12
N ASN A 235 36.25 -27.29 6.28
CA ASN A 235 36.17 -28.71 6.62
C ASN A 235 37.51 -29.26 7.18
N ALA A 236 37.41 -30.01 8.27
CA ALA A 236 38.40 -31.00 8.70
C ALA A 236 37.67 -32.35 8.91
N PRO A 237 38.30 -33.50 8.62
CA PRO A 237 37.59 -34.77 8.49
C PRO A 237 37.24 -35.42 9.84
N VAL A 238 36.10 -36.12 9.87
CA VAL A 238 35.74 -37.00 10.99
C VAL A 238 36.57 -38.28 10.90
N ALA A 239 37.62 -38.38 11.71
CA ALA A 239 38.44 -39.58 11.85
C ALA A 239 38.07 -40.34 13.14
N ASP A 240 37.72 -41.62 12.99
CA ASP A 240 37.52 -42.54 14.12
C ASP A 240 38.87 -42.93 14.77
N ALA A 241 38.93 -42.86 16.10
CA ALA A 241 40.03 -43.39 16.90
C ALA A 241 39.56 -43.75 18.33
N SER A 242 39.11 -44.99 18.53
CA SER A 242 38.83 -45.60 19.84
C SER A 242 40.04 -45.64 20.81
N LYS A 243 39.78 -45.84 22.13
CA LYS A 243 40.68 -46.09 23.31
C LYS A 243 40.93 -44.85 24.21
N LEU A 244 41.02 -44.89 25.56
CA LEU A 244 40.91 -45.89 26.66
C LEU A 244 40.00 -45.27 27.78
N ALA A 245 39.11 -45.94 28.55
CA ALA A 245 39.19 -47.12 29.46
C ALA A 245 39.89 -46.83 30.83
N PRO A 246 39.59 -47.52 31.98
CA PRO A 246 38.43 -48.36 32.37
C PRO A 246 37.92 -48.19 33.85
N THR A 247 37.01 -49.08 34.32
CA THR A 247 36.65 -49.43 35.74
C THR A 247 35.97 -48.34 36.61
N ASN A 248 35.09 -48.60 37.60
CA ASN A 248 34.52 -49.81 38.28
C ASN A 248 33.24 -49.38 39.08
N LEU A 249 32.39 -50.16 39.79
CA LEU A 249 32.19 -51.61 40.11
C LEU A 249 30.73 -51.80 40.66
N ALA A 250 30.11 -53.00 40.53
CA ALA A 250 28.94 -53.52 41.32
C ALA A 250 27.58 -52.75 41.21
N THR A 251 26.36 -53.26 41.49
CA THR A 251 25.67 -54.58 41.66
C THR A 251 24.15 -54.22 41.56
N GLY A 252 23.14 -55.03 41.19
CA GLY A 252 22.88 -56.47 41.14
C GLY A 252 21.35 -56.68 41.31
N GLY A 253 20.78 -57.87 41.01
CA GLY A 253 19.31 -58.13 41.01
C GLY A 253 18.68 -58.03 39.61
N GLN A 254 17.97 -59.03 39.08
CA GLN A 254 16.61 -59.55 39.41
C GLN A 254 15.45 -58.68 38.87
N SER A 255 14.35 -59.23 38.31
CA SER A 255 14.12 -60.55 37.68
C SER A 255 12.74 -60.66 36.98
N ASN A 256 12.72 -60.62 35.63
CA ASN A 256 11.67 -61.18 34.76
C ASN A 256 10.21 -60.63 34.98
N PRO A 257 9.10 -61.16 34.41
CA PRO A 257 8.24 -60.28 33.60
C PRO A 257 6.73 -60.33 33.91
N LYS A 258 5.98 -59.41 33.28
CA LYS A 258 4.61 -59.64 32.81
C LYS A 258 4.23 -58.67 31.69
#